data_AF-A0A2E0R7W0-F1
#
_entry.id   AF-A0A2E0R7W0-F1
#
_cell.length_a   1.000
_cell.length_b   1.000
_cell.length_c   1.000
_cell.angle_alpha   90.00
_cell.angle_beta   90.00
_cell.angle_gamma   90.00
#
_symmetry.space_group_name_H-M   'P 1'
#
loop_
_entity.id
_entity.type
_entity.pdbx_description
1 polymer ?
#
loop_
_entity_poly.entity_id
_entity_poly.type
_entity_poly.pdbx_seq_one_letter_code
_entity_poly.pdbx_strand_id
1 'polypeptide(L)'
;MNQSDLFFGIPFSHVFLLLGWVLGALLTGKLLQLVIRRASRSKRFSHRKTLQVFFISVARPIPFLFLVIGLRLGLSPLPVSAGIQAFISDIMAVLLTISIAFFVYAFIDVINHLLTVVASKTSTKLDDMMAPMVQKSLRVVIVILSLVQIAQILSDKPITSILAGLGVGGLAVALAAQETIKNFFGSLVIFADKPFELDERIRVGDFDGFVEEVGFRSTRLRTLDGHLITIPNGELANLMIENVSKRPHIKRTLELGVTYDTSPEKVNEAQQILRDILTDHEGQHPAYPPRIYFKTFNSSSLDLVATYWYHPGNYWDYMAHAGFVNQQILERFNAAGIEFAFPTRTLYLNEAGSH
;
A
#
# COMPACT_ATOMS: atom_id res chain seq x y z
N MET A 1 71.60 -22.28 -13.51
CA MET A 1 71.00 -21.61 -12.34
C MET A 1 71.38 -22.40 -11.10
N ASN A 2 72.02 -21.76 -10.13
CA ASN A 2 72.45 -22.42 -8.89
C ASN A 2 71.21 -22.88 -8.09
N GLN A 3 71.26 -24.08 -7.51
CA GLN A 3 70.20 -24.58 -6.63
C GLN A 3 70.02 -23.76 -5.34
N SER A 4 70.92 -22.80 -5.05
CA SER A 4 70.85 -21.89 -3.91
C SER A 4 69.76 -20.81 -4.02
N ASP A 5 69.19 -20.59 -5.20
CA ASP A 5 68.26 -19.47 -5.46
C ASP A 5 66.79 -19.91 -5.55
N LEU A 6 66.50 -21.14 -5.12
CA LEU A 6 65.18 -21.76 -5.17
C LEU A 6 64.61 -21.92 -3.76
N PHE A 7 63.45 -21.33 -3.53
CA PHE A 7 62.63 -21.57 -2.35
C PHE A 7 61.50 -22.53 -2.72
N PHE A 8 61.52 -23.77 -2.20
CA PHE A 8 60.55 -24.82 -2.58
C PHE A 8 60.42 -25.04 -4.11
N GLY A 9 61.51 -24.87 -4.88
CA GLY A 9 61.50 -25.02 -6.34
C GLY A 9 61.00 -23.78 -7.11
N ILE A 10 60.66 -22.68 -6.41
CA ILE A 10 60.27 -21.40 -7.01
C ILE A 10 61.44 -20.41 -6.89
N PRO A 11 61.82 -19.68 -7.96
CA PRO A 11 62.87 -18.67 -7.87
C PRO A 11 62.50 -17.56 -6.88
N PHE A 12 63.44 -17.12 -6.03
CA PHE A 12 63.21 -16.04 -5.06
C PHE A 12 62.64 -14.76 -5.70
N SER A 13 62.99 -14.47 -6.95
CA SER A 13 62.44 -13.33 -7.72
C SER A 13 60.91 -13.32 -7.78
N HIS A 14 60.27 -14.49 -7.89
CA HIS A 14 58.82 -14.59 -7.97
C HIS A 14 58.15 -14.38 -6.59
N VAL A 15 58.82 -14.82 -5.52
CA VAL A 15 58.37 -14.58 -4.14
C VAL A 15 58.43 -13.08 -3.82
N PHE A 16 59.53 -12.41 -4.18
CA PHE A 16 59.64 -10.95 -4.03
C PHE A 16 58.63 -10.19 -4.88
N LEU A 17 58.34 -10.64 -6.10
CA LEU A 17 57.30 -10.05 -6.96
C LEU A 17 55.90 -10.22 -6.34
N LEU A 18 55.56 -11.40 -5.81
CA LEU A 18 54.29 -11.62 -5.10
C LEU A 18 54.14 -10.68 -3.91
N LEU A 19 55.16 -10.61 -3.04
CA LEU A 19 55.16 -9.71 -1.88
C LEU A 19 55.06 -8.25 -2.32
N GLY A 20 55.76 -7.85 -3.39
CA GLY A 20 55.69 -6.52 -3.96
C GLY A 20 54.29 -6.16 -4.44
N TRP A 21 53.62 -7.05 -5.19
CA TRP A 21 52.24 -6.84 -5.65
C TRP A 21 51.25 -6.77 -4.50
N VAL A 22 51.35 -7.67 -3.51
CA VAL A 22 50.44 -7.68 -2.34
C VAL A 22 50.63 -6.41 -1.50
N LEU A 23 51.87 -6.04 -1.17
CA LEU A 23 52.18 -4.83 -0.41
C LEU A 23 51.77 -3.57 -1.18
N GLY A 24 52.12 -3.48 -2.47
CA GLY A 24 51.74 -2.35 -3.33
C GLY A 24 50.23 -2.20 -3.44
N ALA A 25 49.50 -3.29 -3.60
CA ALA A 25 48.04 -3.26 -3.67
C ALA A 25 47.39 -2.88 -2.32
N LEU A 26 47.90 -3.41 -1.19
CA LEU A 26 47.41 -3.02 0.13
C LEU A 26 47.66 -1.54 0.44
N LEU A 27 48.84 -1.02 0.09
CA LEU A 27 49.19 0.39 0.27
C LEU A 27 48.32 1.29 -0.60
N THR A 28 48.16 0.96 -1.89
CA THR A 28 47.30 1.72 -2.81
C THR A 28 45.84 1.67 -2.41
N GLY A 29 45.31 0.50 -2.02
CA GLY A 29 43.95 0.35 -1.50
C GLY A 29 43.69 1.14 -0.22
N LYS A 30 44.63 1.10 0.75
CA LYS A 30 44.54 1.91 1.98
C LYS A 30 44.65 3.41 1.69
N LEU A 31 45.55 3.81 0.79
CA LEU A 31 45.71 5.20 0.38
C LEU A 31 44.42 5.71 -0.27
N LEU A 32 43.84 4.94 -1.21
CA LEU A 32 42.59 5.29 -1.88
C LEU A 32 41.42 5.37 -0.88
N GLN A 33 41.31 4.41 0.03
CA GLN A 33 40.33 4.47 1.13
C GLN A 33 40.49 5.73 1.97
N LEU A 34 41.72 6.09 2.33
CA LEU A 34 42.03 7.27 3.13
C LEU A 34 41.70 8.56 2.36
N VAL A 35 42.06 8.63 1.08
CA VAL A 35 41.75 9.77 0.21
C VAL A 35 40.23 9.96 0.10
N ILE A 36 39.48 8.90 -0.18
CA ILE A 36 38.01 8.96 -0.29
C ILE A 36 37.37 9.37 1.05
N ARG A 37 37.83 8.80 2.17
CA ARG A 37 37.34 9.16 3.51
C ARG A 37 37.70 10.60 3.92
N ARG A 38 38.87 11.11 3.52
CA ARG A 38 39.25 12.50 3.76
C ARG A 38 38.46 13.44 2.88
N ALA A 39 38.30 13.11 1.60
CA ALA A 39 37.49 13.89 0.66
C ALA A 39 36.04 14.00 1.14
N SER A 40 35.44 12.91 1.64
CA SER A 40 34.07 12.92 2.16
C SER A 40 33.88 13.71 3.46
N ARG A 41 34.96 14.02 4.19
CA ARG A 41 34.96 14.88 5.40
C ARG A 41 35.25 16.35 5.09
N SER A 42 35.56 16.72 3.85
CA SER A 42 35.78 18.11 3.46
C SER A 42 34.50 18.95 3.60
N LYS A 43 34.65 20.26 3.91
CA LYS A 43 33.55 21.23 4.02
C LYS A 43 32.60 21.20 2.80
N ARG A 44 33.10 20.80 1.62
CA ARG A 44 32.34 20.65 0.37
C ARG A 44 31.19 19.63 0.45
N PHE A 45 31.35 18.56 1.24
CA PHE A 45 30.32 17.52 1.41
C PHE A 45 29.52 17.67 2.71
N SER A 46 29.88 18.64 3.56
CA SER A 46 29.19 18.91 4.83
C SER A 46 27.70 19.26 4.67
N HIS A 47 27.31 19.79 3.51
CA HIS A 47 25.92 20.13 3.19
C HIS A 47 25.13 18.98 2.53
N ARG A 48 25.79 17.87 2.15
CA ARG A 48 25.15 16.72 1.46
C ARG A 48 25.48 15.41 2.18
N LYS A 49 24.86 15.19 3.35
CA LYS A 49 25.08 14.02 4.22
C LYS A 49 24.97 12.68 3.49
N THR A 50 24.03 12.53 2.55
CA THR A 50 23.87 11.31 1.73
C THR A 50 25.11 10.97 0.89
N LEU A 51 25.71 11.97 0.24
CA LEU A 51 26.94 11.75 -0.53
C LEU A 51 28.10 11.38 0.37
N GLN A 52 28.16 11.97 1.57
CA GLN A 52 29.18 11.61 2.55
C GLN A 52 29.05 10.14 2.99
N VAL A 53 27.84 9.66 3.31
CA VAL A 53 27.59 8.25 3.65
C VAL A 53 27.98 7.34 2.48
N PHE A 54 27.59 7.69 1.26
CA PHE A 54 27.97 6.95 0.05
C PHE A 54 29.49 6.75 -0.07
N PHE A 55 30.28 7.82 -0.01
CA PHE A 55 31.73 7.72 -0.12
C PHE A 55 32.36 6.93 1.02
N ILE A 56 31.85 7.07 2.24
CA ILE A 56 32.33 6.30 3.40
C ILE A 56 32.04 4.81 3.20
N SER A 57 30.83 4.46 2.76
CA SER A 57 30.41 3.08 2.50
C SER A 57 31.26 2.43 1.41
N VAL A 58 31.43 3.10 0.26
CA VAL A 58 32.26 2.62 -0.86
C VAL A 58 33.73 2.49 -0.47
N ALA A 59 34.25 3.36 0.40
CA ALA A 59 35.65 3.31 0.81
C ALA A 59 36.01 2.11 1.69
N ARG A 60 35.06 1.52 2.43
CA ARG A 60 35.31 0.39 3.35
C ARG A 60 35.86 -0.87 2.65
N PRO A 61 35.25 -1.39 1.57
CA PRO A 61 35.69 -2.60 0.87
C PRO A 61 36.92 -2.43 -0.03
N ILE A 62 37.31 -1.19 -0.38
CA ILE A 62 38.42 -0.93 -1.32
C ILE A 62 39.73 -1.64 -0.97
N PRO A 63 40.26 -1.60 0.27
CA PRO A 63 41.52 -2.27 0.58
C PRO A 63 41.46 -3.79 0.36
N PHE A 64 40.30 -4.41 0.60
CA PHE A 64 40.09 -5.83 0.38
C PHE A 64 40.09 -6.17 -1.12
N LEU A 65 39.41 -5.39 -1.96
CA LEU A 65 39.46 -5.57 -3.42
C LEU A 65 40.88 -5.45 -3.96
N PHE A 66 41.62 -4.43 -3.52
CA PHE A 66 43.01 -4.26 -3.93
C PHE A 66 43.88 -5.42 -3.45
N LEU A 67 43.67 -5.94 -2.23
CA LEU A 67 44.34 -7.17 -1.78
C LEU A 67 44.07 -8.34 -2.74
N VAL A 68 42.82 -8.55 -3.19
CA VAL A 68 42.46 -9.60 -4.16
C VAL A 68 43.17 -9.37 -5.50
N ILE A 69 43.22 -8.13 -6.00
CA ILE A 69 43.94 -7.78 -7.23
C ILE A 69 45.45 -8.05 -7.09
N GLY A 70 46.05 -7.63 -5.98
CA GLY A 70 47.47 -7.83 -5.69
C GLY A 70 47.83 -9.32 -5.60
N LEU A 71 46.99 -10.12 -4.95
CA LEU A 71 47.14 -11.58 -4.92
C LEU A 71 47.01 -12.18 -6.32
N ARG A 72 46.03 -11.75 -7.12
CA ARG A 72 45.83 -12.27 -8.49
C ARG A 72 47.04 -11.98 -9.39
N LEU A 73 47.57 -10.75 -9.35
CA LEU A 73 48.74 -10.35 -10.15
C LEU A 73 50.04 -10.97 -9.65
N GLY A 74 50.18 -11.14 -8.33
CA GLY A 74 51.37 -11.73 -7.74
C GLY A 74 51.45 -13.25 -7.89
N LEU A 75 50.30 -13.94 -7.95
CA LEU A 75 50.22 -15.39 -8.11
C LEU A 75 50.23 -15.83 -9.58
N SER A 76 49.85 -14.98 -10.53
CA SER A 76 49.78 -15.34 -11.96
C SER A 76 51.10 -15.77 -12.62
N PRO A 77 52.29 -15.21 -12.29
CA PRO A 77 53.54 -15.61 -12.92
C PRO A 77 54.18 -16.85 -12.27
N LEU A 78 53.62 -17.41 -11.19
CA LEU A 78 54.24 -18.53 -10.49
C LEU A 78 54.18 -19.81 -11.34
N PRO A 79 55.32 -20.50 -11.56
CA PRO A 79 55.35 -21.75 -12.32
C PRO A 79 54.88 -22.91 -11.43
N VAL A 80 53.56 -23.07 -11.30
CA VAL A 80 52.92 -24.12 -10.50
C VAL A 80 52.25 -25.17 -11.40
N SER A 81 51.98 -26.36 -10.84
CA SER A 81 51.25 -27.39 -11.56
C SER A 81 49.82 -26.97 -11.89
N ALA A 82 49.23 -27.54 -12.95
CA ALA A 82 47.86 -27.22 -13.38
C ALA A 82 46.82 -27.37 -12.27
N GLY A 83 46.97 -28.39 -11.40
CA GLY A 83 46.08 -28.59 -10.25
C GLY A 83 46.16 -27.45 -9.22
N ILE A 84 47.36 -26.96 -8.93
CA ILE A 84 47.55 -25.80 -8.04
C ILE A 84 47.02 -24.52 -8.70
N GLN A 85 47.20 -24.38 -10.02
CA GLN A 85 46.69 -23.22 -10.76
C GLN A 85 45.15 -23.16 -10.74
N ALA A 86 44.47 -24.30 -10.91
CA ALA A 86 43.02 -24.41 -10.79
C ALA A 86 42.55 -24.03 -9.36
N PHE A 87 43.19 -24.60 -8.34
CA PHE A 87 42.90 -24.28 -6.94
C PHE A 87 43.09 -22.79 -6.61
N ILE A 88 44.17 -22.16 -7.11
CA ILE A 88 44.39 -20.71 -6.98
C ILE A 88 43.27 -19.95 -7.68
N SER A 89 42.85 -20.38 -8.87
CA SER A 89 41.76 -19.74 -9.61
C SER A 89 40.45 -19.75 -8.83
N ASP A 90 40.08 -20.89 -8.24
CA ASP A 90 38.85 -21.02 -7.45
C ASP A 90 38.90 -20.16 -6.18
N ILE A 91 40.03 -20.16 -5.46
CA ILE A 91 40.21 -19.26 -4.30
C ILE A 91 40.12 -17.80 -4.73
N MET A 92 40.75 -17.40 -5.83
CA MET A 92 40.68 -16.03 -6.33
C MET A 92 39.25 -15.64 -6.71
N ALA A 93 38.50 -16.56 -7.33
CA ALA A 93 37.09 -16.36 -7.64
C ALA A 93 36.24 -16.20 -6.37
N VAL A 94 36.46 -17.02 -5.34
CA VAL A 94 35.78 -16.88 -4.03
C VAL A 94 36.11 -15.54 -3.37
N LEU A 95 37.38 -15.15 -3.34
CA LEU A 95 37.81 -13.86 -2.78
C LEU A 95 37.21 -12.68 -3.54
N LEU A 96 37.11 -12.76 -4.86
CA LEU A 96 36.45 -11.76 -5.69
C LEU A 96 34.95 -11.69 -5.40
N THR A 97 34.27 -12.84 -5.27
CA THR A 97 32.85 -12.90 -4.87
C THR A 97 32.62 -12.24 -3.52
N ILE A 98 33.45 -12.55 -2.51
CA ILE A 98 33.38 -11.92 -1.17
C ILE A 98 33.62 -10.41 -1.28
N SER A 99 34.57 -9.99 -2.12
CA SER A 99 34.85 -8.57 -2.34
C SER A 99 33.64 -7.84 -2.92
N ILE A 100 33.04 -8.39 -3.99
CA ILE A 100 31.83 -7.83 -4.60
C ILE A 100 30.69 -7.81 -3.59
N ALA A 101 30.45 -8.92 -2.87
CA ALA A 101 29.44 -9.00 -1.83
C ALA A 101 29.63 -7.93 -0.75
N PHE A 102 30.88 -7.66 -0.34
CA PHE A 102 31.18 -6.62 0.64
C PHE A 102 30.88 -5.21 0.09
N PHE A 103 31.13 -4.95 -1.20
CA PHE A 103 30.70 -3.70 -1.84
C PHE A 103 29.18 -3.53 -1.81
N VAL A 104 28.43 -4.54 -2.24
CA VAL A 104 26.96 -4.47 -2.26
C VAL A 104 26.42 -4.35 -0.83
N TYR A 105 27.00 -5.08 0.13
CA TYR A 105 26.63 -4.99 1.54
C TYR A 105 26.89 -3.60 2.12
N ALA A 106 28.00 -2.97 1.78
CA ALA A 106 28.31 -1.60 2.21
C ALA A 106 27.33 -0.59 1.60
N PHE A 107 26.85 -0.83 0.39
CA PHE A 107 25.86 0.04 -0.28
C PHE A 107 24.51 0.05 0.47
N ILE A 108 24.15 -1.01 1.19
CA ILE A 108 22.96 -1.04 2.04
C ILE A 108 22.97 0.09 3.08
N ASP A 109 24.13 0.50 3.60
CA ASP A 109 24.21 1.60 4.56
C ASP A 109 23.77 2.94 3.94
N VAL A 110 23.93 3.10 2.62
CA VAL A 110 23.45 4.27 1.87
C VAL A 110 21.93 4.26 1.77
N ILE A 111 21.36 3.10 1.43
CA ILE A 111 19.90 2.89 1.40
C ILE A 111 19.31 3.17 2.78
N ASN A 112 19.93 2.65 3.85
CA ASN A 112 19.48 2.90 5.22
C ASN A 112 19.48 4.39 5.55
N HIS A 113 20.53 5.12 5.17
CA HIS A 113 20.56 6.57 5.37
C HIS A 113 19.43 7.28 4.60
N LEU A 114 19.17 6.89 3.35
CA LEU A 114 18.05 7.45 2.58
C LEU A 114 16.71 7.18 3.26
N LEU A 115 16.47 5.93 3.70
CA LEU A 115 15.24 5.56 4.40
C LEU A 115 15.06 6.34 5.70
N THR A 116 16.11 6.49 6.51
CA THR A 116 16.05 7.28 7.75
C THR A 116 15.80 8.78 7.50
N VAL A 117 16.34 9.35 6.42
CA VAL A 117 16.07 10.74 6.03
C VAL A 117 14.62 10.92 5.61
N VAL A 118 14.05 9.97 4.87
CA VAL A 118 12.63 10.00 4.49
C VAL A 118 11.75 9.83 5.73
N ALA A 119 12.03 8.82 6.56
CA ALA A 119 11.34 8.56 7.82
C ALA A 119 11.32 9.78 8.75
N SER A 120 12.43 10.51 8.87
CA SER A 120 12.51 11.72 9.71
C SER A 120 11.62 12.88 9.26
N LYS A 121 11.07 12.81 8.04
CA LYS A 121 10.13 13.81 7.50
C LYS A 121 8.66 13.41 7.71
N THR A 122 8.40 12.20 8.18
CA THR A 122 7.08 11.68 8.49
C THR A 122 6.95 11.50 10.01
N SER A 123 5.83 11.87 10.61
CA SER A 123 5.62 11.83 12.06
C SER A 123 5.28 10.43 12.61
N THR A 124 5.48 9.37 11.81
CA THR A 124 4.90 8.06 12.07
C THR A 124 5.94 7.10 12.66
N LYS A 125 5.68 6.57 13.86
CA LYS A 125 6.52 5.55 14.53
C LYS A 125 6.76 4.27 13.69
N LEU A 126 5.95 4.06 12.64
CA LEU A 126 6.05 2.92 11.73
C LEU A 126 7.33 2.96 10.88
N ASP A 127 7.77 4.16 10.46
CA ASP A 127 8.91 4.33 9.57
C ASP A 127 10.23 3.92 10.24
N ASP A 128 10.34 4.13 11.56
CA ASP A 128 11.49 3.77 12.38
C ASP A 128 11.67 2.25 12.52
N MET A 129 10.59 1.47 12.42
CA MET A 129 10.64 0.00 12.50
C MET A 129 10.86 -0.64 11.12
N MET A 130 10.38 -0.02 10.04
CA MET A 130 10.48 -0.57 8.69
C MET A 130 11.90 -0.49 8.12
N ALA A 131 12.62 0.62 8.33
CA ALA A 131 13.97 0.79 7.79
C ALA A 131 14.94 -0.31 8.26
N PRO A 132 15.02 -0.68 9.55
CA PRO A 132 15.82 -1.81 10.01
C PRO A 132 15.38 -3.16 9.42
N MET A 133 14.07 -3.38 9.20
CA MET A 133 13.57 -4.62 8.62
C MET A 133 14.01 -4.77 7.16
N VAL A 134 13.81 -3.75 6.33
CA VAL A 134 14.26 -3.72 4.93
C VAL A 134 15.77 -3.93 4.86
N GLN A 135 16.53 -3.25 5.73
CA GLN A 135 17.98 -3.38 5.80
C GLN A 135 18.42 -4.82 6.11
N LYS A 136 17.82 -5.44 7.14
CA LYS A 136 18.13 -6.84 7.51
C LYS A 136 17.77 -7.80 6.39
N SER A 137 16.61 -7.63 5.76
CA SER A 137 16.18 -8.47 4.62
C SER A 137 17.14 -8.37 3.44
N LEU A 138 17.54 -7.17 3.03
CA LEU A 138 18.51 -6.97 1.95
C LEU A 138 19.87 -7.62 2.29
N ARG A 139 20.34 -7.48 3.53
CA ARG A 139 21.59 -8.10 3.98
C ARG A 139 21.52 -9.62 3.93
N VAL A 140 20.40 -10.22 4.37
CA VAL A 140 20.17 -11.67 4.28
C VAL A 140 20.20 -12.13 2.83
N VAL A 141 19.53 -11.41 1.91
CA VAL A 141 19.54 -11.74 0.47
C VAL A 141 20.96 -11.71 -0.10
N ILE A 142 21.75 -10.67 0.18
CA ILE A 142 23.15 -10.60 -0.29
C ILE A 142 23.96 -11.79 0.23
N VAL A 143 23.83 -12.13 1.53
CA VAL A 143 24.55 -13.25 2.13
C VAL A 143 24.16 -14.57 1.45
N ILE A 144 22.87 -14.83 1.24
CA ILE A 144 22.38 -16.03 0.55
C ILE A 144 22.96 -16.09 -0.87
N LEU A 145 22.85 -15.02 -1.66
CA LEU A 145 23.37 -14.97 -3.03
C LEU A 145 24.90 -15.19 -3.07
N SER A 146 25.62 -14.63 -2.10
CA SER A 146 27.08 -14.79 -2.00
C SER A 146 27.46 -16.23 -1.66
N LEU A 147 26.74 -16.87 -0.72
CA LEU A 147 26.97 -18.27 -0.36
C LEU A 147 26.66 -19.20 -1.54
N VAL A 148 25.62 -18.91 -2.32
CA VAL A 148 25.26 -19.66 -3.52
C VAL A 148 26.35 -19.56 -4.58
N GLN A 149 26.87 -18.36 -4.83
CA GLN A 149 27.96 -18.16 -5.78
C GLN A 149 29.26 -18.86 -5.32
N ILE A 150 29.58 -18.81 -4.03
CA ILE A 150 30.74 -19.51 -3.47
C ILE A 150 30.56 -21.03 -3.58
N ALA A 151 29.38 -21.55 -3.25
CA ALA A 151 29.07 -22.97 -3.38
C ALA A 151 29.19 -23.45 -4.84
N GLN A 152 28.81 -22.62 -5.82
CA GLN A 152 29.00 -22.92 -7.24
C GLN A 152 30.49 -22.96 -7.63
N ILE A 153 31.31 -22.04 -7.12
CA ILE A 153 32.75 -22.06 -7.42
C ILE A 153 33.42 -23.31 -6.84
N LEU A 154 33.00 -23.72 -5.64
CA LEU A 154 33.61 -24.85 -4.93
C LEU A 154 33.02 -26.22 -5.30
N SER A 155 31.91 -26.25 -6.04
CA SER A 155 31.22 -27.49 -6.41
C SER A 155 31.25 -27.69 -7.92
N ASP A 156 31.55 -28.90 -8.38
CA ASP A 156 31.35 -29.33 -9.78
C ASP A 156 29.86 -29.51 -10.15
N LYS A 157 28.95 -29.11 -9.26
CA LYS A 157 27.51 -29.26 -9.45
C LYS A 157 27.00 -28.14 -10.37
N PRO A 158 26.07 -28.46 -11.29
CA PRO A 158 25.49 -27.43 -12.12
C PRO A 158 24.69 -26.46 -11.26
N ILE A 159 24.85 -25.16 -11.56
CA ILE A 159 24.14 -24.06 -10.89
C ILE A 159 22.61 -24.27 -10.87
N THR A 160 22.10 -25.02 -11.86
CA THR A 160 20.69 -25.38 -12.00
C THR A 160 20.12 -26.10 -10.79
N SER A 161 20.87 -27.00 -10.13
CA SER A 161 20.38 -27.71 -8.95
C SER A 161 20.23 -26.80 -7.73
N ILE A 162 21.18 -25.87 -7.53
CA ILE A 162 21.12 -24.90 -6.43
C ILE A 162 19.99 -23.89 -6.69
N LEU A 163 19.89 -23.39 -7.92
CA LEU A 163 18.82 -22.49 -8.33
C LEU A 163 17.44 -23.15 -8.24
N ALA A 164 17.31 -24.45 -8.56
CA ALA A 164 16.06 -25.18 -8.39
C ALA A 164 15.63 -25.23 -6.92
N GLY A 165 16.55 -25.56 -6.00
CA GLY A 165 16.27 -25.57 -4.56
C GLY A 165 15.88 -24.18 -4.01
N LEU A 166 16.60 -23.14 -4.43
CA LEU A 166 16.26 -21.74 -4.10
C LEU A 166 14.94 -21.30 -4.73
N GLY A 167 14.61 -21.77 -5.93
CA GLY A 167 13.35 -21.47 -6.59
C GLY A 167 12.16 -22.01 -5.80
N VAL A 168 12.25 -23.26 -5.33
CA VAL A 168 11.21 -23.87 -4.47
C VAL A 168 11.13 -23.16 -3.12
N GLY A 169 12.27 -22.88 -2.48
CA GLY A 169 12.31 -22.13 -1.22
C GLY A 169 11.78 -20.69 -1.37
N GLY A 170 12.12 -20.03 -2.48
CA GLY A 170 11.66 -18.69 -2.83
C GLY A 170 10.17 -18.64 -3.11
N LEU A 171 9.61 -19.65 -3.77
CA LEU A 171 8.16 -19.78 -3.96
C LEU A 171 7.43 -19.90 -2.62
N ALA A 172 7.94 -20.70 -1.68
CA ALA A 172 7.36 -20.82 -0.35
C ALA A 172 7.36 -19.48 0.41
N VAL A 173 8.46 -18.73 0.34
CA VAL A 173 8.56 -17.39 0.93
C VAL A 173 7.62 -16.40 0.23
N ALA A 174 7.50 -16.45 -1.10
CA ALA A 174 6.61 -15.58 -1.86
C ALA A 174 5.14 -15.82 -1.53
N LEU A 175 4.73 -17.09 -1.41
CA LEU A 175 3.37 -17.46 -0.99
C LEU A 175 3.09 -16.98 0.44
N ALA A 176 4.04 -17.13 1.37
CA ALA A 176 3.90 -16.62 2.73
C ALA A 176 3.82 -15.08 2.79
N ALA A 177 4.55 -14.39 1.89
CA ALA A 177 4.58 -12.93 1.83
C ALA A 177 3.42 -12.31 1.01
N GLN A 178 2.65 -13.13 0.29
CA GLN A 178 1.64 -12.70 -0.68
C GLN A 178 0.68 -11.66 -0.09
N GLU A 179 0.15 -11.91 1.11
CA GLU A 179 -0.81 -11.02 1.76
C GLU A 179 -0.18 -9.66 2.13
N THR A 180 1.08 -9.64 2.53
CA THR A 180 1.78 -8.38 2.83
C THR A 180 1.99 -7.55 1.56
N ILE A 181 2.38 -8.21 0.47
CA ILE A 181 2.55 -7.56 -0.84
C ILE A 181 1.20 -7.03 -1.36
N LYS A 182 0.13 -7.82 -1.24
CA LYS A 182 -1.22 -7.41 -1.62
C LYS A 182 -1.67 -6.15 -0.89
N ASN A 183 -1.46 -6.06 0.42
CA ASN A 183 -1.81 -4.88 1.21
C ASN A 183 -0.96 -3.65 0.87
N PHE A 184 0.33 -3.84 0.58
CA PHE A 184 1.18 -2.76 0.11
C PHE A 184 0.67 -2.15 -1.20
N PHE A 185 0.41 -3.00 -2.21
CA PHE A 185 -0.14 -2.53 -3.49
C PHE A 185 -1.54 -1.93 -3.33
N GLY A 186 -2.39 -2.50 -2.47
CA GLY A 186 -3.70 -1.91 -2.16
C GLY A 186 -3.58 -0.48 -1.62
N SER A 187 -2.58 -0.21 -0.77
CA SER A 187 -2.31 1.14 -0.26
C SER A 187 -1.91 2.09 -1.38
N LEU A 188 -1.03 1.65 -2.29
CA LEU A 188 -0.61 2.46 -3.44
C LEU A 188 -1.78 2.83 -4.35
N VAL A 189 -2.69 1.88 -4.59
CA VAL A 189 -3.92 2.11 -5.38
C VAL A 189 -4.82 3.13 -4.68
N ILE A 190 -5.07 2.97 -3.37
CA ILE A 190 -5.88 3.93 -2.59
C ILE A 190 -5.27 5.34 -2.66
N PHE A 191 -3.94 5.47 -2.53
CA PHE A 191 -3.27 6.78 -2.63
C PHE A 191 -3.28 7.38 -4.04
N ALA A 192 -3.21 6.54 -5.08
CA ALA A 192 -3.20 6.99 -6.47
C ALA A 192 -4.59 7.42 -6.93
N ASP A 193 -5.61 6.58 -6.71
CA ASP A 193 -6.97 6.80 -7.20
C ASP A 193 -7.79 7.72 -6.29
N LYS A 194 -7.40 7.82 -5.00
CA LYS A 194 -8.07 8.62 -3.97
C LYS A 194 -9.61 8.46 -3.98
N PRO A 195 -10.13 7.23 -3.87
CA PRO A 195 -11.59 7.00 -3.82
C PRO A 195 -12.23 7.72 -2.63
N PHE A 196 -11.46 7.94 -1.57
CA PHE A 196 -11.82 8.71 -0.38
C PHE A 196 -10.60 9.40 0.23
N GLU A 197 -10.85 10.35 1.12
CA GLU A 197 -9.85 11.06 1.92
C GLU A 197 -10.09 10.86 3.42
N LEU A 198 -9.17 11.35 4.26
CA LEU A 198 -9.35 11.38 5.70
C LEU A 198 -10.60 12.20 6.06
N ASP A 199 -11.29 11.79 7.12
CA ASP A 199 -12.53 12.41 7.62
C ASP A 199 -13.73 12.33 6.65
N GLU A 200 -13.61 11.60 5.55
CA GLU A 200 -14.76 11.30 4.69
C GLU A 200 -15.53 10.07 5.20
N ARG A 201 -16.87 10.13 5.10
CA ARG A 201 -17.76 9.00 5.38
C ARG A 201 -17.87 8.12 4.15
N ILE A 202 -17.54 6.85 4.32
CA ILE A 202 -17.67 5.85 3.28
C ILE A 202 -18.51 4.68 3.77
N ARG A 203 -19.16 4.00 2.83
CA ARG A 203 -19.75 2.69 3.04
C ARG A 203 -19.01 1.65 2.21
N VAL A 204 -18.58 0.59 2.88
CA VAL A 204 -17.80 -0.51 2.31
C VAL A 204 -18.31 -1.81 2.89
N GLY A 205 -18.88 -2.67 2.05
CA GLY A 205 -19.60 -3.86 2.50
C GLY A 205 -20.73 -3.46 3.45
N ASP A 206 -20.76 -4.08 4.64
CA ASP A 206 -21.76 -3.81 5.68
C ASP A 206 -21.36 -2.67 6.62
N PHE A 207 -20.20 -2.05 6.41
CA PHE A 207 -19.67 -1.02 7.30
C PHE A 207 -19.94 0.38 6.75
N ASP A 208 -20.40 1.28 7.61
CA ASP A 208 -20.71 2.67 7.32
C ASP A 208 -20.06 3.56 8.39
N GLY A 209 -19.10 4.40 7.99
CA GLY A 209 -18.28 5.14 8.93
C GLY A 209 -17.31 6.14 8.30
N PHE A 210 -16.63 6.91 9.16
CA PHE A 210 -15.65 7.92 8.78
C PHE A 210 -14.23 7.34 8.74
N VAL A 211 -13.44 7.72 7.73
CA VAL A 211 -12.04 7.32 7.60
C VAL A 211 -11.19 8.08 8.62
N GLU A 212 -10.65 7.38 9.62
CA GLU A 212 -9.77 7.97 10.62
C GLU A 212 -8.29 7.92 10.22
N GLU A 213 -7.87 6.84 9.55
CA GLU A 213 -6.46 6.63 9.21
C GLU A 213 -6.32 5.75 7.97
N VAL A 214 -5.48 6.16 7.02
CA VAL A 214 -5.02 5.31 5.91
C VAL A 214 -3.57 4.94 6.18
N GLY A 215 -3.35 3.74 6.76
CA GLY A 215 -2.03 3.22 7.05
C GLY A 215 -1.39 2.48 5.86
N PHE A 216 -0.19 1.94 6.08
CA PHE A 216 0.57 1.20 5.05
C PHE A 216 0.01 -0.20 4.74
N ARG A 217 -0.71 -0.82 5.67
CA ARG A 217 -1.29 -2.17 5.50
C ARG A 217 -2.81 -2.15 5.56
N SER A 218 -3.39 -1.21 6.27
CA SER A 218 -4.82 -1.19 6.58
C SER A 218 -5.33 0.23 6.71
N THR A 219 -6.63 0.39 6.45
CA THR A 219 -7.39 1.62 6.67
C THR A 219 -8.31 1.43 7.87
N ARG A 220 -8.45 2.48 8.69
CA ARG A 220 -9.29 2.48 9.87
C ARG A 220 -10.53 3.34 9.66
N LEU A 221 -11.68 2.77 9.98
CA LEU A 221 -13.00 3.38 9.85
C LEU A 221 -13.67 3.44 11.22
N ARG A 222 -14.19 4.60 11.60
CA ARG A 222 -15.05 4.77 12.77
C ARG A 222 -16.50 4.69 12.34
N THR A 223 -17.23 3.66 12.76
CA THR A 223 -18.66 3.56 12.46
C THR A 223 -19.45 4.67 13.13
N LEU A 224 -20.68 4.88 12.68
CA LEU A 224 -21.59 5.86 13.30
C LEU A 224 -21.91 5.53 14.77
N ASP A 225 -21.82 4.25 15.15
CA ASP A 225 -21.95 3.79 16.55
C ASP A 225 -20.66 3.97 17.38
N GLY A 226 -19.56 4.43 16.76
CA GLY A 226 -18.28 4.68 17.43
C GLY A 226 -17.28 3.51 17.45
N HIS A 227 -17.58 2.38 16.79
CA HIS A 227 -16.66 1.25 16.68
C HIS A 227 -15.51 1.55 15.71
N LEU A 228 -14.29 1.15 16.05
CA LEU A 228 -13.13 1.26 15.16
C LEU A 228 -12.92 -0.05 14.40
N ILE A 229 -13.11 0.00 13.10
CA ILE A 229 -12.95 -1.11 12.16
C ILE A 229 -11.62 -0.94 11.43
N THR A 230 -10.85 -2.02 11.30
CA THR A 230 -9.59 -2.03 10.55
C THR A 230 -9.73 -2.97 9.37
N ILE A 231 -9.60 -2.42 8.15
CA ILE A 231 -9.73 -3.17 6.90
C ILE A 231 -8.36 -3.26 6.23
N PRO A 232 -7.87 -4.46 5.85
CA PRO A 232 -6.65 -4.60 5.06
C PRO A 232 -6.77 -3.85 3.72
N ASN A 233 -5.77 -3.05 3.36
CA ASN A 233 -5.81 -2.22 2.16
C ASN A 233 -5.91 -3.04 0.87
N GLY A 234 -5.33 -4.24 0.88
CA GLY A 234 -5.42 -5.17 -0.23
C GLY A 234 -6.84 -5.73 -0.43
N GLU A 235 -7.65 -5.78 0.63
CA GLU A 235 -9.06 -6.13 0.53
C GLU A 235 -9.88 -4.90 0.11
N LEU A 236 -9.67 -3.78 0.80
CA LEU A 236 -10.38 -2.52 0.55
C LEU A 236 -10.25 -2.05 -0.90
N ALA A 237 -9.06 -2.16 -1.50
CA ALA A 237 -8.81 -1.79 -2.89
C ALA A 237 -9.58 -2.66 -3.92
N ASN A 238 -10.09 -3.82 -3.51
CA ASN A 238 -10.88 -4.71 -4.37
C ASN A 238 -12.39 -4.62 -4.11
N LEU A 239 -12.82 -3.87 -3.09
CA LEU A 239 -14.22 -3.69 -2.75
C LEU A 239 -14.81 -2.48 -3.48
N MET A 240 -16.13 -2.53 -3.73
CA MET A 240 -16.87 -1.34 -4.14
C MET A 240 -16.98 -0.38 -2.95
N ILE A 241 -16.63 0.89 -3.18
CA ILE A 241 -16.65 1.93 -2.14
C ILE A 241 -17.71 2.96 -2.51
N GLU A 242 -18.71 3.14 -1.65
CA GLU A 242 -19.67 4.24 -1.74
C GLU A 242 -19.15 5.41 -0.90
N ASN A 243 -18.69 6.48 -1.54
CA ASN A 243 -18.26 7.69 -0.85
C ASN A 243 -19.47 8.58 -0.55
N VAL A 244 -19.96 8.51 0.68
CA VAL A 244 -21.15 9.24 1.13
C VAL A 244 -20.86 10.73 1.25
N SER A 245 -19.64 11.11 1.65
CA SER A 245 -19.22 12.53 1.78
C SER A 245 -19.18 13.27 0.44
N LYS A 246 -18.85 12.58 -0.66
CA LYS A 246 -18.77 13.19 -1.99
C LYS A 246 -20.11 13.31 -2.74
N ARG A 247 -21.24 12.89 -2.14
CA ARG A 247 -22.54 12.98 -2.81
C ARG A 247 -22.97 14.46 -3.01
N PRO A 248 -23.44 14.86 -4.20
CA PRO A 248 -23.86 16.24 -4.44
C PRO A 248 -25.22 16.58 -3.80
N HIS A 249 -26.07 15.57 -3.62
CA HIS A 249 -27.44 15.72 -3.11
C HIS A 249 -27.94 14.43 -2.47
N ILE A 250 -29.06 14.55 -1.76
CA ILE A 250 -29.79 13.42 -1.19
C ILE A 250 -31.12 13.26 -1.91
N LYS A 251 -31.33 12.10 -2.54
CA LYS A 251 -32.63 11.73 -3.11
C LYS A 251 -33.53 11.21 -2.00
N ARG A 252 -34.74 11.75 -1.89
CA ARG A 252 -35.81 11.22 -1.03
C ARG A 252 -36.98 10.79 -1.89
N THR A 253 -37.56 9.63 -1.55
CA THR A 253 -38.81 9.13 -2.13
C THR A 253 -39.81 8.96 -1.00
N LEU A 254 -40.93 9.68 -1.12
CA LEU A 254 -42.11 9.58 -0.26
C LEU A 254 -43.12 8.65 -0.94
N GLU A 255 -43.68 7.73 -0.18
CA GLU A 255 -44.81 6.90 -0.60
C GLU A 255 -45.96 7.19 0.37
N LEU A 256 -47.05 7.77 -0.15
CA LEU A 256 -48.19 8.23 0.62
C LEU A 256 -49.43 7.48 0.14
N GLY A 257 -50.01 6.66 1.00
CA GLY A 257 -51.29 6.01 0.73
C GLY A 257 -52.45 6.91 1.14
N VAL A 258 -53.39 7.15 0.22
CA VAL A 258 -54.69 7.78 0.53
C VAL A 258 -55.80 6.74 0.41
N THR A 259 -56.93 6.97 1.07
CA THR A 259 -58.03 6.00 1.14
C THR A 259 -58.72 5.80 -0.21
N TYR A 260 -59.37 4.64 -0.41
CA TYR A 260 -60.04 4.30 -1.68
C TYR A 260 -61.30 5.12 -1.99
N ASP A 261 -61.89 5.76 -0.98
CA ASP A 261 -62.98 6.72 -1.12
C ASP A 261 -62.50 8.12 -1.54
N THR A 262 -61.18 8.33 -1.64
CA THR A 262 -60.62 9.57 -2.21
C THR A 262 -60.98 9.68 -3.69
N SER A 263 -61.72 10.73 -4.06
CA SER A 263 -62.18 10.94 -5.43
C SER A 263 -61.01 11.24 -6.40
N PRO A 264 -61.17 11.02 -7.72
CA PRO A 264 -60.15 11.37 -8.71
C PRO A 264 -59.70 12.85 -8.64
N GLU A 265 -60.61 13.77 -8.35
CA GLU A 265 -60.32 15.20 -8.18
C GLU A 265 -59.42 15.42 -6.97
N LYS A 266 -59.70 14.75 -5.84
CA LYS A 266 -58.87 14.81 -4.62
C LYS A 266 -57.50 14.17 -4.82
N VAL A 267 -57.40 13.11 -5.61
CA VAL A 267 -56.11 12.52 -6.03
C VAL A 267 -55.28 13.51 -6.84
N ASN A 268 -55.90 14.27 -7.76
CA ASN A 268 -55.21 15.32 -8.50
C ASN A 268 -54.82 16.51 -7.60
N GLU A 269 -55.69 16.91 -6.68
CA GLU A 269 -55.40 17.93 -5.67
C GLU A 269 -54.22 17.52 -4.78
N ALA A 270 -54.18 16.27 -4.32
CA ALA A 270 -53.06 15.72 -3.55
C ALA A 270 -51.73 15.83 -4.31
N GLN A 271 -51.71 15.47 -5.59
CA GLN A 271 -50.52 15.59 -6.43
C GLN A 271 -50.10 17.06 -6.62
N GLN A 272 -51.06 17.98 -6.75
CA GLN A 272 -50.76 19.41 -6.87
C GLN A 272 -50.21 19.98 -5.57
N ILE A 273 -50.78 19.63 -4.41
CA ILE A 273 -50.26 20.02 -3.09
C ILE A 273 -48.81 19.55 -2.94
N LEU A 274 -48.52 18.29 -3.30
CA LEU A 274 -47.15 17.76 -3.28
C LEU A 274 -46.23 18.55 -4.22
N ARG A 275 -46.73 18.96 -5.40
CA ARG A 275 -45.95 19.75 -6.35
C ARG A 275 -45.64 21.12 -5.80
N ASP A 276 -46.60 21.77 -5.15
CA ASP A 276 -46.44 23.09 -4.56
C ASP A 276 -45.46 23.07 -3.38
N ILE A 277 -45.50 22.03 -2.54
CA ILE A 277 -44.56 21.87 -1.41
C ILE A 277 -43.13 21.63 -1.92
N LEU A 278 -42.98 20.86 -3.00
CA LEU A 278 -41.69 20.39 -3.51
C LEU A 278 -41.12 21.25 -4.66
N THR A 279 -41.81 22.31 -5.07
CA THR A 279 -41.29 23.26 -6.06
C THR A 279 -40.73 24.47 -5.31
N ASP A 280 -39.57 24.96 -5.73
CA ASP A 280 -38.90 26.13 -5.14
C ASP A 280 -38.64 26.02 -3.62
N HIS A 281 -38.43 24.80 -3.13
CA HIS A 281 -38.07 24.57 -1.74
C HIS A 281 -36.59 24.87 -1.48
N GLU A 282 -36.24 25.13 -0.22
CA GLU A 282 -34.83 25.27 0.20
C GLU A 282 -34.03 24.01 -0.20
N GLY A 283 -32.95 24.20 -0.96
CA GLY A 283 -32.10 23.11 -1.46
C GLY A 283 -32.60 22.43 -2.73
N GLN A 284 -33.64 22.95 -3.39
CA GLN A 284 -34.03 22.51 -4.73
C GLN A 284 -32.97 22.92 -5.76
N HIS A 285 -32.71 22.06 -6.74
CA HIS A 285 -31.86 22.39 -7.88
C HIS A 285 -32.66 22.26 -9.20
N PRO A 286 -32.62 23.25 -10.11
CA PRO A 286 -33.45 23.25 -11.33
C PRO A 286 -33.29 22.01 -12.23
N ALA A 287 -32.09 21.41 -12.26
CA ALA A 287 -31.83 20.18 -13.02
C ALA A 287 -32.50 18.92 -12.43
N TYR A 288 -33.01 18.99 -11.20
CA TYR A 288 -33.62 17.88 -10.46
C TYR A 288 -35.03 18.27 -9.96
N PRO A 289 -35.99 18.54 -10.87
CA PRO A 289 -37.36 18.88 -10.48
C PRO A 289 -38.05 17.68 -9.80
N PRO A 290 -38.97 17.93 -8.85
CA PRO A 290 -39.69 16.86 -8.18
C PRO A 290 -40.51 16.03 -9.16
N ARG A 291 -40.61 14.73 -8.89
CA ARG A 291 -41.38 13.77 -9.68
C ARG A 291 -42.50 13.21 -8.84
N ILE A 292 -43.74 13.49 -9.24
CA ILE A 292 -44.95 13.13 -8.48
C ILE A 292 -45.89 12.38 -9.41
N TYR A 293 -46.33 11.20 -8.96
CA TYR A 293 -47.21 10.34 -9.71
C TYR A 293 -48.18 9.59 -8.79
N PHE A 294 -49.36 9.28 -9.32
CA PHE A 294 -50.13 8.14 -8.82
C PHE A 294 -49.41 6.84 -9.22
N LYS A 295 -48.91 6.09 -8.24
CA LYS A 295 -48.02 4.94 -8.45
C LYS A 295 -48.80 3.67 -8.75
N THR A 296 -49.71 3.29 -7.86
CA THR A 296 -50.44 2.01 -7.94
C THR A 296 -51.69 2.03 -7.06
N PHE A 297 -52.60 1.10 -7.34
CA PHE A 297 -53.63 0.65 -6.41
C PHE A 297 -53.03 -0.44 -5.52
N ASN A 298 -53.12 -0.31 -4.20
CA ASN A 298 -52.56 -1.25 -3.22
C ASN A 298 -53.69 -1.88 -2.39
N SER A 299 -53.42 -2.89 -1.56
CA SER A 299 -54.42 -3.67 -0.83
C SER A 299 -55.43 -2.85 -0.01
N SER A 300 -55.03 -1.67 0.50
CA SER A 300 -55.87 -0.79 1.33
C SER A 300 -55.65 0.70 1.06
N SER A 301 -54.92 1.06 0.00
CA SER A 301 -54.58 2.44 -0.32
C SER A 301 -54.46 2.70 -1.83
N LEU A 302 -54.66 3.97 -2.20
CA LEU A 302 -54.23 4.57 -3.45
C LEU A 302 -52.85 5.19 -3.21
N ASP A 303 -51.79 4.63 -3.80
CA ASP A 303 -50.43 5.04 -3.47
C ASP A 303 -49.95 6.18 -4.39
N LEU A 304 -49.65 7.33 -3.80
CA LEU A 304 -48.95 8.44 -4.43
C LEU A 304 -47.45 8.33 -4.13
N VAL A 305 -46.62 8.55 -5.15
CA VAL A 305 -45.17 8.63 -5.00
C VAL A 305 -44.68 10.03 -5.31
N ALA A 306 -43.86 10.60 -4.42
CA ALA A 306 -43.20 11.88 -4.63
C ALA A 306 -41.70 11.74 -4.39
N THR A 307 -40.89 11.94 -5.43
CA THR A 307 -39.42 11.91 -5.36
C THR A 307 -38.86 13.31 -5.56
N TYR A 308 -37.96 13.74 -4.67
CA TYR A 308 -37.26 15.02 -4.75
C TYR A 308 -35.81 14.88 -4.29
N TRP A 309 -35.00 15.91 -4.56
CA TRP A 309 -33.57 15.94 -4.26
C TRP A 309 -33.23 17.17 -3.44
N TYR A 310 -32.50 16.98 -2.34
CA TYR A 310 -32.04 18.06 -1.46
C TYR A 310 -30.54 18.34 -1.68
N HIS A 311 -30.20 19.61 -1.90
CA HIS A 311 -28.85 20.13 -2.08
C HIS A 311 -28.54 21.17 -1.00
N PRO A 312 -27.32 21.22 -0.43
CA PRO A 312 -26.21 20.27 -0.62
C PRO A 312 -26.48 18.93 0.08
N GLY A 313 -25.63 17.93 -0.16
CA GLY A 313 -25.75 16.57 0.40
C GLY A 313 -25.58 16.42 1.92
N ASN A 314 -25.75 17.50 2.71
CA ASN A 314 -25.70 17.48 4.17
C ASN A 314 -26.89 16.70 4.73
N TYR A 315 -26.60 15.70 5.58
CA TYR A 315 -27.61 14.80 6.11
C TYR A 315 -28.56 15.47 7.12
N TRP A 316 -28.05 16.31 8.00
CA TRP A 316 -28.86 16.89 9.08
C TRP A 316 -29.76 18.02 8.57
N ASP A 317 -29.26 18.84 7.64
CA ASP A 317 -30.06 19.86 6.98
C ASP A 317 -31.19 19.22 6.15
N TYR A 318 -30.87 18.15 5.43
CA TYR A 318 -31.86 17.33 4.74
C TYR A 318 -32.90 16.74 5.70
N MET A 319 -32.50 16.23 6.86
CA MET A 319 -33.43 15.68 7.86
C MET A 319 -34.39 16.75 8.40
N ALA A 320 -33.88 17.95 8.69
CA ALA A 320 -34.72 19.07 9.12
C ALA A 320 -35.73 19.45 8.02
N HIS A 321 -35.27 19.59 6.79
CA HIS A 321 -36.12 19.88 5.64
C HIS A 321 -37.14 18.75 5.38
N ALA A 322 -36.74 17.49 5.52
CA ALA A 322 -37.65 16.35 5.39
C ALA A 322 -38.77 16.37 6.43
N GLY A 323 -38.46 16.80 7.66
CA GLY A 323 -39.44 17.04 8.72
C GLY A 323 -40.43 18.15 8.36
N PHE A 324 -39.92 19.28 7.85
CA PHE A 324 -40.76 20.38 7.35
C PHE A 324 -41.72 19.91 6.23
N VAL A 325 -41.21 19.17 5.24
CA VAL A 325 -42.02 18.62 4.14
C VAL A 325 -43.13 17.70 4.68
N ASN A 326 -42.80 16.81 5.63
CA ASN A 326 -43.80 15.91 6.22
C ASN A 326 -44.91 16.69 6.94
N GLN A 327 -44.54 17.73 7.68
CA GLN A 327 -45.49 18.58 8.40
C GLN A 327 -46.42 19.30 7.41
N GLN A 328 -45.87 19.88 6.34
CA GLN A 328 -46.66 20.56 5.29
C GLN A 328 -47.62 19.61 4.58
N ILE A 329 -47.20 18.37 4.30
CA ILE A 329 -48.06 17.36 3.70
C ILE A 329 -49.24 17.05 4.62
N LEU A 330 -48.96 16.78 5.91
CA LEU A 330 -49.99 16.48 6.90
C LEU A 330 -51.02 17.62 7.02
N GLU A 331 -50.54 18.85 7.18
CA GLU A 331 -51.41 20.03 7.32
C GLU A 331 -52.30 20.25 6.10
N ARG A 332 -51.70 20.22 4.89
CA ARG A 332 -52.43 20.54 3.66
C ARG A 332 -53.36 19.43 3.21
N PHE A 333 -52.99 18.16 3.42
CA PHE A 333 -53.88 17.03 3.12
C PHE A 333 -55.10 17.06 4.05
N ASN A 334 -54.90 17.28 5.36
CA ASN A 334 -56.00 17.41 6.32
C ASN A 334 -56.91 18.60 5.98
N ALA A 335 -56.34 19.77 5.65
CA ALA A 335 -57.12 20.95 5.26
C ALA A 335 -57.93 20.72 3.96
N ALA A 336 -57.40 19.91 3.04
CA ALA A 336 -58.09 19.50 1.82
C ALA A 336 -59.05 18.31 2.03
N GLY A 337 -59.15 17.73 3.23
CA GLY A 337 -59.98 16.55 3.48
C GLY A 337 -59.50 15.29 2.73
N ILE A 338 -58.19 15.18 2.51
CA ILE A 338 -57.55 13.99 1.93
C ILE A 338 -57.07 13.12 3.10
N GLU A 339 -57.68 11.95 3.25
CA GLU A 339 -57.37 11.04 4.36
C GLU A 339 -56.22 10.08 4.02
N PHE A 340 -55.30 9.90 4.96
CA PHE A 340 -54.25 8.89 4.85
C PHE A 340 -54.85 7.50 5.06
N ALA A 341 -54.48 6.55 4.21
CA ALA A 341 -54.91 5.18 4.34
C ALA A 341 -54.23 4.49 5.53
N PHE A 342 -55.02 3.75 6.29
CA PHE A 342 -54.55 2.78 7.27
C PHE A 342 -54.79 1.36 6.75
N PRO A 343 -54.01 0.36 7.20
CA PRO A 343 -54.29 -1.03 6.87
C PRO A 343 -55.72 -1.42 7.26
N THR A 344 -56.60 -1.60 6.27
CA THR A 344 -58.01 -1.96 6.48
C THR A 344 -58.23 -3.45 6.18
N ARG A 345 -59.07 -4.11 6.98
CA ARG A 345 -59.54 -5.48 6.73
C ARG A 345 -61.05 -5.54 6.91
N THR A 346 -61.74 -6.17 5.97
CA THR A 346 -63.16 -6.50 6.11
C THR A 346 -63.28 -7.83 6.84
N LEU A 347 -63.87 -7.84 8.04
CA LEU A 347 -64.15 -9.05 8.81
C LEU A 347 -65.60 -9.48 8.59
N TYR A 348 -65.79 -10.67 8.01
CA TYR A 348 -67.10 -11.32 7.96
C TYR A 348 -67.30 -12.12 9.25
N LEU A 349 -68.15 -11.63 10.15
CA LEU A 349 -68.58 -12.35 11.34
C LEU A 349 -69.78 -13.23 10.97
N ASN A 350 -69.57 -14.54 10.90
CA ASN A 350 -70.68 -15.48 10.79
C ASN A 350 -71.33 -15.63 12.17
N GLU A 351 -72.59 -15.23 12.31
CA GLU A 351 -73.38 -15.58 13.49
C GLU A 351 -73.57 -17.10 13.51
N ALA A 352 -72.85 -17.78 14.40
CA ALA A 352 -73.15 -19.18 14.73
C ALA A 352 -74.54 -19.19 15.38
N GLY A 353 -75.50 -19.82 14.69
CA GLY A 353 -76.92 -19.83 15.05
C GLY A 353 -77.16 -20.16 16.52
N SER A 354 -78.01 -19.36 17.15
CA SER A 354 -78.69 -19.69 18.40
C SER A 354 -79.47 -20.98 18.21
N HIS A 355 -79.00 -22.07 18.84
CA HIS A 355 -79.74 -23.32 18.97
C HIS A 355 -80.97 -23.17 19.85
#